data_AF-A0A6G1R646-F1
#
_entry.id   AF-A0A6G1R646-F1
#
_cell.length_a   1.000
_cell.length_b   1.000
_cell.length_c   1.000
_cell.angle_alpha   90.00
_cell.angle_beta   90.00
_cell.angle_gamma   90.00
#
_symmetry.space_group_name_H-M   'P 1'
#
loop_
_entity.id
_entity.type
_entity.pdbx_description
1 polymer ?
#
loop_
_entity_poly.entity_id
_entity_poly.type
_entity_poly.pdbx_seq_one_letter_code
_entity_poly.pdbx_strand_id
1 'polypeptide(L)'
;NKVSPDTRMPPKFVDDEELAYVIQRYREVHDLMHTLLGMPTNMLGEVVVKWFEAIQTGLPMCVLGAAFGPVRLSARKLQVLATDLVPWAIQSGRNASCILNVYYEQRWEQAVESLREEIGILPPPAIRV
;
A
#
# COMPACT_ATOMS: atom_id res chain seq x y z
N ASN A 1 -12.02 10.79 -3.08
CA ASN A 1 -11.75 10.74 -1.63
C ASN A 1 -11.51 12.08 -0.93
N LYS A 2 -11.41 13.25 -1.61
CA LYS A 2 -11.23 14.57 -0.96
C LYS A 2 -10.14 14.59 0.15
N VAL A 3 -9.01 13.91 -0.08
CA VAL A 3 -7.87 13.80 0.84
C VAL A 3 -6.62 14.37 0.17
N SER A 4 -5.71 14.93 0.98
CA SER A 4 -4.38 15.41 0.59
C SER A 4 -3.33 14.83 1.57
N PRO A 5 -2.07 14.59 1.14
CA PRO A 5 -0.98 14.26 2.07
C PRO A 5 -0.91 15.21 3.28
N ASP A 6 -1.15 16.51 3.08
CA ASP A 6 -1.09 17.54 4.14
C ASP A 6 -2.20 17.42 5.20
N THR A 7 -3.25 16.65 4.92
CA THR A 7 -4.35 16.41 5.89
C THR A 7 -4.00 15.33 6.91
N ARG A 8 -2.85 14.67 6.77
CA ARG A 8 -2.39 13.63 7.70
C ARG A 8 -1.94 14.27 9.01
N MET A 9 -2.40 13.71 10.13
CA MET A 9 -1.89 14.12 11.44
C MET A 9 -0.40 13.80 11.55
N PRO A 10 0.41 14.71 12.12
CA PRO A 10 1.80 14.43 12.42
C PRO A 10 1.95 13.18 13.32
N PRO A 11 3.05 12.41 13.18
CA PRO A 11 3.44 11.40 14.15
C PRO A 11 3.45 11.98 15.57
N LYS A 12 2.95 11.18 16.50
CA LYS A 12 2.98 11.48 17.93
C LYS A 12 3.55 10.26 18.64
N PHE A 13 4.18 10.48 19.79
CA PHE A 13 4.74 9.39 20.61
C PHE A 13 5.87 8.63 19.90
N VAL A 14 6.66 9.34 19.09
CA VAL A 14 7.91 8.87 18.48
C VAL A 14 8.95 9.92 18.85
N ASP A 15 9.87 9.56 19.74
CA ASP A 15 10.82 10.52 20.32
C ASP A 15 12.00 10.82 19.39
N ASP A 16 12.31 9.88 18.49
CA ASP A 16 13.36 10.01 17.49
C ASP A 16 12.85 10.73 16.23
N GLU A 17 13.50 11.83 15.85
CA GLU A 17 13.08 12.67 14.73
C GLU A 17 13.18 11.95 13.38
N GLU A 18 14.19 11.11 13.18
CA GLU A 18 14.36 10.35 11.93
C GLU A 18 13.27 9.28 11.81
N LEU A 19 12.96 8.56 12.89
CA LEU A 19 11.86 7.60 12.90
C LEU A 19 10.51 8.30 12.73
N ALA A 20 10.32 9.47 13.32
CA ALA A 20 9.12 10.27 13.12
C ALA A 20 8.98 10.66 11.64
N TYR A 21 10.07 11.09 10.99
CA TYR A 21 10.10 11.37 9.56
C TYR A 21 9.75 10.14 8.71
N VAL A 22 10.31 8.96 8.99
CA VAL A 22 10.00 7.71 8.27
C VAL A 22 8.51 7.37 8.38
N ILE A 23 7.93 7.51 9.57
CA ILE A 23 6.49 7.25 9.78
C ILE A 23 5.62 8.31 9.08
N GLN A 24 6.03 9.56 9.07
CA GLN A 24 5.36 10.62 8.30
C GLN A 24 5.38 10.27 6.80
N ARG A 25 6.55 9.90 6.24
CA ARG A 25 6.67 9.51 4.84
C ARG A 25 5.75 8.35 4.50
N TYR A 26 5.72 7.29 5.33
CA TYR A 26 4.78 6.18 5.16
C TYR A 26 3.31 6.65 5.12
N ARG A 27 2.92 7.55 6.03
CA ARG A 27 1.55 8.09 6.07
C ARG A 27 1.20 8.88 4.81
N GLU A 28 2.14 9.62 4.24
CA GLU A 28 1.93 10.46 3.06
C GLU A 28 1.82 9.64 1.77
N VAL A 29 2.67 8.62 1.62
CA VAL A 29 2.72 7.81 0.38
C VAL A 29 1.67 6.71 0.31
N HIS A 30 0.97 6.41 1.42
CA HIS A 30 -0.07 5.38 1.48
C HIS A 30 -1.12 5.51 0.36
N ASP A 31 -1.62 6.73 0.10
CA ASP A 31 -2.64 6.94 -0.93
C ASP A 31 -2.09 6.70 -2.34
N LEU A 32 -0.77 6.89 -2.56
CA LEU A 32 -0.11 6.58 -3.83
C LEU A 32 -0.04 5.07 -4.06
N MET A 33 0.04 4.27 -3.00
CA MET A 33 0.06 2.81 -3.12
C MET A 33 -1.24 2.28 -3.73
N HIS A 34 -2.38 2.90 -3.44
CA HIS A 34 -3.64 2.55 -4.12
C HIS A 34 -3.54 2.71 -5.64
N THR A 35 -2.95 3.81 -6.12
CA THR A 35 -2.74 4.05 -7.56
C THR A 35 -1.74 3.07 -8.16
N LEU A 36 -0.59 2.88 -7.50
CA LEU A 36 0.45 1.98 -7.98
C LEU A 36 0.01 0.51 -7.96
N LEU A 37 -0.82 0.10 -7.01
CA LEU A 37 -1.33 -1.27 -6.93
C LEU A 37 -2.64 -1.46 -7.70
N GLY A 38 -3.22 -0.38 -8.26
CA GLY A 38 -4.52 -0.43 -8.94
C GLY A 38 -5.67 -0.82 -8.01
N MET A 39 -5.55 -0.57 -6.71
CA MET A 39 -6.51 -1.00 -5.69
C MET A 39 -7.45 0.13 -5.29
N PRO A 40 -8.77 -0.10 -5.26
CA PRO A 40 -9.73 0.91 -4.81
C PRO A 40 -9.60 1.17 -3.31
N THR A 41 -10.04 2.33 -2.84
CA THR A 41 -10.10 2.68 -1.40
C THR A 41 -11.36 2.13 -0.73
N ASN A 42 -11.72 0.90 -1.06
CA ASN A 42 -12.78 0.14 -0.38
C ASN A 42 -12.14 -0.90 0.54
N MET A 43 -12.91 -1.51 1.44
CA MET A 43 -12.36 -2.46 2.43
C MET A 43 -11.49 -3.57 1.81
N LEU A 44 -11.84 -4.07 0.61
CA LEU A 44 -11.06 -5.11 -0.05
C LEU A 44 -9.71 -4.56 -0.54
N GLY A 45 -9.71 -3.41 -1.23
CA GLY A 45 -8.47 -2.80 -1.68
C GLY A 45 -7.56 -2.32 -0.54
N GLU A 46 -8.14 -1.77 0.53
CA GLU A 46 -7.39 -1.42 1.76
C GLU A 46 -6.64 -2.61 2.33
N VAL A 47 -7.30 -3.77 2.43
CA VAL A 47 -6.66 -4.99 2.92
C VAL A 47 -5.50 -5.41 2.01
N VAL A 48 -5.66 -5.32 0.69
CA VAL A 48 -4.60 -5.66 -0.27
C VAL A 48 -3.41 -4.72 -0.13
N VAL A 49 -3.65 -3.40 -0.02
CA VAL A 49 -2.59 -2.41 0.23
C VAL A 49 -1.88 -2.71 1.55
N LYS A 50 -2.62 -3.07 2.62
CA LYS A 50 -2.01 -3.45 3.91
C LYS A 50 -1.15 -4.69 3.83
N TRP A 51 -1.51 -5.69 3.01
CA TRP A 51 -0.65 -6.84 2.75
C TRP A 51 0.66 -6.43 2.09
N PHE A 52 0.60 -5.59 1.06
CA PHE A 52 1.79 -5.08 0.39
C PHE A 52 2.67 -4.25 1.35
N GLU A 53 2.08 -3.32 2.10
CA GLU A 53 2.78 -2.48 3.08
C GLU A 53 3.37 -3.29 4.23
N ALA A 54 2.70 -4.35 4.69
CA ALA A 54 3.21 -5.24 5.72
C ALA A 54 4.50 -5.93 5.29
N ILE A 55 4.59 -6.35 4.01
CA ILE A 55 5.80 -6.96 3.45
C ILE A 55 6.92 -5.94 3.30
N GLN A 56 6.61 -4.73 2.82
CA GLN A 56 7.61 -3.67 2.58
C GLN A 56 8.17 -3.06 3.87
N THR A 57 7.32 -2.86 4.88
CA THR A 57 7.67 -2.05 6.06
C THR A 57 7.81 -2.85 7.34
N GLY A 58 7.20 -4.04 7.42
CA GLY A 58 7.14 -4.82 8.66
C GLY A 58 6.37 -4.15 9.80
N LEU A 59 5.70 -3.01 9.55
CA LEU A 59 5.07 -2.25 10.63
C LEU A 59 3.88 -3.03 11.24
N PRO A 60 3.76 -3.08 12.57
CA PRO A 60 2.72 -3.87 13.23
C PRO A 60 1.29 -3.52 12.79
N MET A 61 0.98 -2.24 12.55
CA MET A 61 -0.37 -1.85 12.12
C MET A 61 -0.70 -2.31 10.70
N CYS A 62 0.29 -2.40 9.81
CA CYS A 62 0.10 -2.97 8.47
C CYS A 62 -0.22 -4.46 8.56
N VAL A 63 0.57 -5.20 9.35
CA VAL A 63 0.37 -6.64 9.58
C VAL A 63 -1.00 -6.91 10.19
N LEU A 64 -1.37 -6.18 11.24
CA LEU A 64 -2.68 -6.32 11.89
C LEU A 64 -3.83 -5.95 10.96
N GLY A 65 -3.68 -4.87 10.17
CA GLY A 65 -4.68 -4.47 9.18
C GLY A 65 -4.87 -5.53 8.08
N ALA A 66 -3.77 -6.11 7.59
CA ALA A 66 -3.78 -7.19 6.60
C ALA A 66 -4.45 -8.47 7.13
N ALA A 67 -4.15 -8.84 8.39
CA ALA A 67 -4.66 -10.06 9.02
C ALA A 67 -6.13 -9.96 9.45
N PHE A 68 -6.54 -8.82 10.05
CA PHE A 68 -7.86 -8.66 10.66
C PHE A 68 -8.83 -7.78 9.87
N GLY A 69 -8.35 -6.97 8.93
CA GLY A 69 -9.22 -6.22 8.00
C GLY A 69 -10.21 -7.09 7.20
N PRO A 70 -9.86 -8.33 6.77
CA PRO A 70 -10.79 -9.19 6.04
C PRO A 70 -12.02 -9.68 6.81
N VAL A 71 -12.06 -9.54 8.15
CA VAL A 71 -13.10 -10.14 9.01
C VAL A 71 -14.53 -9.70 8.62
N ARG A 72 -14.68 -8.51 8.02
CA ARG A 72 -15.98 -7.97 7.58
C ARG A 72 -16.30 -8.19 6.10
N LEU A 73 -15.46 -8.92 5.36
CA LEU A 73 -15.67 -9.20 3.95
C LEU A 73 -16.64 -10.36 3.74
N SER A 74 -17.38 -10.32 2.62
CA SER A 74 -18.21 -11.45 2.21
C SER A 74 -17.35 -12.65 1.79
N ALA A 75 -17.90 -13.87 1.86
CA ALA A 75 -17.19 -15.10 1.48
C ALA A 75 -16.60 -15.03 0.06
N ARG A 76 -17.32 -14.45 -0.90
CA ARG A 76 -16.82 -14.24 -2.27
C ARG A 76 -15.60 -13.32 -2.32
N LYS A 77 -15.62 -12.21 -1.56
CA LYS A 77 -14.48 -11.29 -1.51
C LYS A 77 -13.29 -11.91 -0.78
N LEU A 78 -13.53 -12.69 0.27
CA LEU A 78 -12.49 -13.46 0.96
C LEU A 78 -11.83 -14.49 0.05
N GLN A 79 -12.61 -15.18 -0.77
CA GLN A 79 -12.06 -16.15 -1.73
C GLN A 79 -11.10 -15.46 -2.70
N VAL A 80 -11.58 -14.42 -3.40
CA VAL A 80 -10.76 -13.63 -4.34
C VAL A 80 -9.52 -13.04 -3.66
N LEU A 81 -9.68 -12.54 -2.44
CA LEU A 81 -8.57 -12.03 -1.65
C LEU A 81 -7.50 -13.11 -1.43
N ALA A 82 -7.91 -14.30 -0.97
CA ALA A 82 -7.00 -15.38 -0.61
C ALA A 82 -6.35 -16.06 -1.83
N THR A 83 -7.08 -16.20 -2.95
CA THR A 83 -6.59 -16.93 -4.13
C THR A 83 -5.76 -16.08 -5.06
N ASP A 84 -6.10 -14.80 -5.22
CA ASP A 84 -5.53 -13.97 -6.27
C ASP A 84 -4.79 -12.76 -5.70
N LEU A 85 -5.47 -11.94 -4.88
CA LEU A 85 -4.96 -10.62 -4.51
C LEU A 85 -3.84 -10.68 -3.46
N VAL A 86 -3.94 -11.54 -2.43
CA VAL A 86 -2.92 -11.67 -1.39
C VAL A 86 -1.63 -12.28 -1.92
N PRO A 87 -1.64 -13.40 -2.67
CA PRO A 87 -0.43 -13.94 -3.27
C PRO A 87 0.27 -12.93 -4.18
N TRP A 88 -0.51 -12.20 -4.99
CA TRP A 88 0.01 -11.12 -5.82
C TRP A 88 0.62 -9.97 -5.00
N ALA A 89 -0.08 -9.48 -3.98
CA ALA A 89 0.40 -8.39 -3.13
C ALA A 89 1.70 -8.76 -2.41
N ILE A 90 1.81 -10.00 -1.94
CA ILE A 90 3.04 -10.52 -1.31
C ILE A 90 4.17 -10.58 -2.33
N GLN A 91 3.91 -11.10 -3.54
CA GLN A 91 4.94 -11.20 -4.58
C GLN A 91 5.41 -9.81 -5.03
N SER A 92 4.49 -8.89 -5.30
CA SER A 92 4.79 -7.49 -5.60
C SER A 92 5.56 -6.83 -4.46
N GLY A 93 5.16 -7.04 -3.21
CA GLY A 93 5.82 -6.48 -2.04
C GLY A 93 7.25 -7.00 -1.84
N ARG A 94 7.54 -8.25 -2.24
CA ARG A 94 8.91 -8.80 -2.18
C ARG A 94 9.79 -8.37 -3.34
N ASN A 95 9.20 -8.16 -4.50
CA ASN A 95 9.91 -7.78 -5.72
C ASN A 95 10.18 -6.27 -5.78
N ALA A 96 9.32 -5.47 -5.18
CA ALA A 96 9.43 -4.02 -5.21
C ALA A 96 10.63 -3.50 -4.39
N SER A 97 11.32 -2.52 -4.97
CA SER A 97 12.25 -1.64 -4.26
C SER A 97 11.53 -0.94 -3.09
N CYS A 98 12.29 -0.51 -2.09
CA CYS A 98 11.73 0.18 -0.91
C CYS A 98 10.88 1.39 -1.33
N ILE A 99 9.57 1.29 -1.15
CA ILE A 99 8.61 2.33 -1.59
C ILE A 99 8.81 3.67 -0.88
N LEU A 100 9.40 3.68 0.32
CA LEU A 100 9.62 4.91 1.07
C LEU A 100 10.77 5.76 0.48
N ASN A 101 11.66 5.14 -0.31
CA ASN A 101 12.85 5.77 -0.89
C ASN A 101 12.60 6.36 -2.28
N VAL A 102 11.38 6.30 -2.80
CA VAL A 102 11.02 6.84 -4.11
C VAL A 102 10.59 8.30 -3.97
N TYR A 103 11.18 9.19 -4.78
CA TYR A 103 10.81 10.61 -4.86
C TYR A 103 9.58 10.80 -5.77
N TYR A 104 8.41 10.34 -5.33
CA TYR A 104 7.16 10.39 -6.09
C TYR A 104 6.80 11.79 -6.61
N GLU A 105 7.10 12.81 -5.83
CA GLU A 105 6.87 14.21 -6.17
C GLU A 105 7.64 14.70 -7.41
N GLN A 106 8.63 13.94 -7.88
CA GLN A 106 9.39 14.23 -9.11
C GLN A 106 8.95 13.35 -10.30
N ARG A 107 7.84 12.62 -10.18
CA ARG A 107 7.41 11.58 -11.14
C ARG A 107 5.97 11.74 -11.62
N TRP A 108 5.36 12.91 -11.46
CA TRP A 108 3.95 13.11 -11.82
C TRP A 108 3.64 12.92 -13.30
N GLU A 109 4.61 13.24 -14.17
CA GLU A 109 4.50 13.10 -15.62
C GLU A 109 4.84 11.68 -16.11
N GLN A 110 5.39 10.82 -15.23
CA GLN A 110 5.74 9.45 -15.58
C GLN A 110 4.47 8.59 -15.64
N ALA A 111 4.37 7.74 -16.68
CA ALA A 111 3.29 6.77 -16.76
C ALA A 111 3.35 5.79 -15.59
N VAL A 112 2.18 5.47 -15.01
CA VAL A 112 2.07 4.59 -13.83
C VAL A 112 2.65 3.21 -14.12
N GLU A 113 2.44 2.68 -15.32
CA GLU A 113 2.96 1.39 -15.77
C GLU A 113 4.50 1.39 -15.78
N SER A 114 5.12 2.45 -16.30
CA SER A 114 6.58 2.59 -16.30
C SER A 114 7.13 2.69 -14.87
N LEU A 115 6.46 3.42 -13.99
CA LEU A 115 6.87 3.54 -12.59
C LEU A 115 6.72 2.20 -11.83
N ARG A 116 5.68 1.41 -12.13
CA ARG A 116 5.54 0.05 -11.57
C ARG A 116 6.69 -0.84 -11.99
N GLU A 117 7.05 -0.84 -13.27
CA GLU A 117 8.17 -1.61 -13.80
C GLU A 117 9.50 -1.20 -13.16
N GLU A 118 9.76 0.10 -13.03
CA GLU A 118 10.96 0.64 -12.40
C GLU A 118 11.06 0.22 -10.92
N ILE A 119 9.96 0.34 -10.16
CA ILE A 119 9.95 -0.04 -8.74
C ILE A 119 9.99 -1.56 -8.58
N GLY A 120 9.47 -2.33 -9.54
CA GLY A 120 9.32 -3.79 -9.42
C GLY A 120 7.96 -4.23 -8.89
N ILE A 121 6.91 -3.42 -9.05
CA ILE A 121 5.53 -3.80 -8.74
C ILE A 121 4.96 -4.58 -9.93
N LEU A 122 4.44 -5.78 -9.67
CA LEU A 122 3.85 -6.60 -10.73
C LEU A 122 2.54 -5.98 -11.23
N PRO A 123 2.17 -6.21 -12.51
CA PRO A 123 0.89 -5.74 -13.04
C PRO A 123 -0.28 -6.20 -12.16
N PRO A 124 -1.23 -5.30 -11.82
CA PRO A 124 -2.40 -5.66 -11.02
C PRO A 124 -3.24 -6.76 -11.70
N PRO A 125 -3.83 -7.70 -10.94
CA PRO A 125 -4.71 -8.72 -11.51
C PRO A 125 -5.93 -8.09 -12.19
N ALA A 126 -6.41 -8.66 -13.29
CA ALA A 126 -7.56 -8.15 -14.06
C ALA A 126 -8.93 -8.31 -13.36
N ILE A 127 -8.93 -8.52 -12.04
CA ILE A 127 -10.11 -8.79 -11.23
C ILE A 127 -10.80 -7.46 -10.95
N ARG A 128 -12.10 -7.37 -11.26
CA ARG A 128 -12.91 -6.20 -10.90
C ARG A 128 -13.20 -6.25 -9.39
N VAL A 129 -12.53 -5.39 -8.63
CA VAL A 129 -12.61 -5.26 -7.17
C VAL A 129 -13.69 -4.24 -6.76
#